data_AF-A0A558BSR9-F1
#
_entry.id   AF-A0A558BSR9-F1
#
_cell.length_a   1.000
_cell.length_b   1.000
_cell.length_c   1.000
_cell.angle_alpha   90.00
_cell.angle_beta   90.00
_cell.angle_gamma   90.00
#
_symmetry.space_group_name_H-M   'P 1'
#
loop_
_entity.id
_entity.type
_entity.pdbx_description
1 polymer ?
#
loop_
_entity_poly.entity_id
_entity_poly.type
_entity_poly.pdbx_seq_one_letter_code
_entity_poly.pdbx_strand_id
1 'polypeptide(L)'
;MGRCDQQVVYNLPAQRFDQTAQAIARATGCFIRYPDKSLVNVPVQPVRGRLTRRQALRVALRGSALRIVRETPNLMEVARVPAH
;
A
#
# COMPACT_ATOMS: atom_id res chain seq x y z
N MET A 1 8.57 16.46 6.41
CA MET A 1 8.50 14.99 6.32
C MET A 1 7.12 14.54 6.78
N GLY A 2 6.46 13.67 6.02
CA GLY A 2 5.11 13.20 6.35
C GLY A 2 5.13 11.87 7.11
N ARG A 3 4.01 11.49 7.75
CA ARG A 3 3.93 10.23 8.50
C ARG A 3 4.10 8.99 7.61
N CYS A 4 3.88 9.13 6.30
CA CYS A 4 4.13 8.08 5.32
C CYS A 4 5.63 7.81 5.03
N ASP A 5 6.53 8.69 5.46
CA ASP A 5 7.97 8.62 5.17
C ASP A 5 8.79 7.94 6.28
N GLN A 6 8.15 7.62 7.42
CA GLN A 6 8.82 6.92 8.51
C GLN A 6 9.11 5.45 8.10
N GLN A 7 10.35 5.02 8.34
CA GLN A 7 10.77 3.64 8.09
C GLN A 7 10.30 2.71 9.21
N VAL A 8 9.76 1.55 8.84
CA VAL A 8 9.36 0.48 9.75
C VAL A 8 9.77 -0.86 9.15
N VAL A 9 10.00 -1.85 10.01
CA VAL A 9 10.26 -3.22 9.58
C VAL A 9 8.92 -3.90 9.26
N TYR A 10 8.77 -4.34 8.02
CA TYR A 10 7.61 -5.09 7.56
C TYR A 10 7.93 -6.58 7.43
N ASN A 11 6.98 -7.42 7.82
CA ASN A 11 6.96 -8.86 7.52
C ASN A 11 5.52 -9.28 7.22
N LEU A 12 5.01 -8.84 6.07
CA LEU A 12 3.66 -9.13 5.60
C LEU A 12 3.70 -10.28 4.59
N PRO A 13 2.91 -11.34 4.77
CA PRO A 13 2.80 -12.41 3.78
C PRO A 13 2.09 -11.91 2.51
N ALA A 14 2.14 -12.71 1.45
CA ALA A 14 1.28 -12.51 0.29
C ALA A 14 -0.16 -12.68 0.75
N GLN A 15 -0.98 -11.65 0.60
CA GLN A 15 -2.34 -11.62 1.12
C GLN A 15 -3.18 -10.65 0.29
N ARG A 16 -4.41 -10.38 0.73
CA ARG A 16 -5.29 -9.43 0.07
C ARG A 16 -4.81 -7.98 0.26
N PHE A 17 -5.17 -7.13 -0.70
CA PHE A 17 -4.82 -5.71 -0.67
C PHE A 17 -5.36 -5.01 0.59
N ASP A 18 -6.59 -5.27 1.00
CA ASP A 18 -7.18 -4.64 2.18
C ASP A 18 -6.42 -4.94 3.48
N GLN A 19 -6.03 -6.20 3.69
CA GLN A 19 -5.22 -6.62 4.84
C GLN A 19 -3.85 -5.95 4.83
N THR A 20 -3.22 -5.88 3.66
CA THR A 20 -1.92 -5.22 3.50
C THR A 20 -2.02 -3.71 3.71
N ALA A 21 -3.04 -3.06 3.13
CA ALA A 21 -3.31 -1.63 3.31
C ALA A 21 -3.59 -1.31 4.78
N GLN A 22 -4.41 -2.14 5.45
CA GLN A 22 -4.68 -2.00 6.88
C GLN A 22 -3.40 -2.16 7.71
N ALA A 23 -2.56 -3.15 7.42
CA ALA A 23 -1.31 -3.36 8.14
C ALA A 23 -0.30 -2.20 7.95
N ILE A 24 -0.21 -1.65 6.74
CA ILE A 24 0.64 -0.49 6.44
C ILE A 24 0.09 0.78 7.12
N ALA A 25 -1.23 0.97 7.11
CA ALA A 25 -1.89 2.14 7.70
C ALA A 25 -1.94 2.11 9.25
N ARG A 26 -2.11 0.91 9.85
CA ARG A 26 -2.30 0.70 11.31
C ARG A 26 -1.17 1.26 12.17
N ALA A 27 0.00 1.52 11.59
CA ALA A 27 1.19 1.85 12.35
C ALA A 27 1.49 3.36 12.49
N THR A 28 0.63 4.31 12.05
CA THR A 28 1.16 5.69 11.80
C THR A 28 0.23 6.87 11.52
N GLY A 29 -1.05 6.69 11.21
CA GLY A 29 -1.83 7.81 10.66
C GLY A 29 -1.36 8.28 9.26
N CYS A 30 -0.77 7.36 8.47
CA CYS A 30 -0.66 7.46 7.03
C CYS A 30 -1.88 6.74 6.43
N PHE A 31 -2.73 7.47 5.71
CA PHE A 31 -3.99 6.95 5.19
C PHE A 31 -3.81 6.35 3.80
N ILE A 32 -4.40 5.18 3.59
CA ILE A 32 -4.49 4.56 2.26
C ILE A 32 -5.94 4.67 1.82
N ARG A 33 -6.19 5.47 0.78
CA ARG A 33 -7.51 5.69 0.21
C ARG A 33 -7.65 4.85 -1.06
N TYR A 34 -8.77 4.15 -1.20
CA TYR A 34 -9.12 3.40 -2.40
C TYR A 34 -10.64 3.50 -2.57
N PRO A 35 -11.13 4.41 -3.41
CA PRO A 35 -12.58 4.65 -3.54
C PRO A 35 -13.30 3.45 -4.17
N ASP A 36 -12.63 2.69 -5.02
CA ASP A 36 -13.14 1.43 -5.55
C ASP A 36 -12.97 0.32 -4.51
N LYS A 37 -14.10 -0.17 -3.99
CA LYS A 37 -14.13 -1.27 -3.01
C LYS A 37 -13.86 -2.63 -3.63
N SER A 38 -13.91 -2.78 -4.96
CA SER A 38 -13.57 -4.04 -5.64
C SER A 38 -12.09 -4.40 -5.46
N LEU A 39 -11.26 -3.43 -5.09
CA LEU A 39 -9.82 -3.59 -4.93
C LEU A 39 -9.45 -4.38 -3.66
N VAL A 40 -10.36 -4.52 -2.69
CA VAL A 40 -10.08 -5.17 -1.40
C VAL A 40 -9.61 -6.61 -1.53
N ASN A 41 -10.15 -7.36 -2.50
CA ASN A 41 -9.85 -8.78 -2.71
C ASN A 41 -8.65 -9.00 -3.63
N VAL A 42 -8.02 -7.94 -4.16
CA VAL A 42 -6.92 -8.10 -5.12
C VAL A 42 -5.71 -8.68 -4.39
N PRO A 43 -5.13 -9.78 -4.88
CA PRO A 43 -3.93 -10.36 -4.29
C PRO A 43 -2.74 -9.42 -4.51
N VAL A 44 -1.94 -9.23 -3.46
CA VAL A 44 -0.73 -8.40 -3.48
C VAL A 44 0.49 -9.19 -3.05
N GLN A 45 1.66 -8.70 -3.45
CA GLN A 45 2.93 -9.32 -3.12
C GLN A 45 3.25 -9.20 -1.62
N PRO A 46 4.05 -10.15 -1.07
CA PRO A 46 4.55 -10.04 0.28
C PRO A 46 5.46 -8.82 0.42
N VAL A 47 5.47 -8.21 1.61
CA VAL A 47 6.31 -7.06 1.93
C VAL A 47 7.23 -7.42 3.06
N ARG A 48 8.54 -7.41 2.82
CA ARG A 48 9.56 -7.76 3.81
C ARG A 48 10.69 -6.73 3.84
N GLY A 49 11.21 -6.49 5.04
CA GLY A 49 12.37 -5.63 5.27
C GLY A 49 12.02 -4.25 5.83
N ARG A 50 13.05 -3.41 6.00
CA ARG A 50 12.92 -2.05 6.51
C ARG A 50 12.57 -1.10 5.37
N LEU A 51 11.32 -0.66 5.32
CA LEU A 51 10.78 0.15 4.23
C LEU A 51 10.01 1.35 4.80
N THR A 52 9.90 2.43 4.03
CA THR A 52 8.85 3.44 4.28
C THR A 52 7.50 2.88 3.89
N ARG A 53 6.40 3.53 4.28
CA ARG A 53 5.05 3.08 3.91
C ARG A 53 4.78 3.18 2.43
N ARG A 54 5.29 4.24 1.80
CA ARG A 54 5.25 4.42 0.35
C ARG A 54 5.95 3.26 -0.34
N GLN A 55 7.15 2.90 0.14
CA GLN A 55 7.91 1.78 -0.42
C GLN A 55 7.19 0.44 -0.18
N ALA A 56 6.70 0.19 1.04
CA ALA A 56 5.96 -1.01 1.41
C ALA A 56 4.73 -1.20 0.51
N LEU A 57 3.94 -0.15 0.32
CA LEU A 57 2.76 -0.18 -0.56
C LEU A 57 3.18 -0.45 -2.01
N ARG A 58 4.20 0.24 -2.51
CA ARG A 58 4.68 0.04 -3.89
C ARG A 58 5.19 -1.38 -4.13
N VAL A 59 5.87 -1.98 -3.16
CA VAL A 59 6.30 -3.38 -3.20
C VAL A 59 5.09 -4.31 -3.23
N ALA A 60 4.09 -4.10 -2.37
CA ALA A 60 2.87 -4.90 -2.35
C ALA A 60 2.14 -4.87 -3.68
N LEU A 61 2.00 -3.69 -4.29
CA LEU A 61 1.27 -3.51 -5.55
C LEU A 61 2.01 -4.05 -6.78
N ARG A 62 3.29 -4.41 -6.66
CA ARG A 62 4.10 -4.89 -7.79
C ARG A 62 3.45 -6.12 -8.42
N GLY A 63 3.33 -6.16 -9.75
CA GLY A 63 2.72 -7.27 -10.47
C GLY A 63 1.19 -7.38 -10.34
N SER A 64 0.54 -6.45 -9.61
CA SER A 64 -0.91 -6.29 -9.62
C SER A 64 -1.33 -5.21 -10.63
N ALA A 65 -2.62 -5.17 -10.97
CA ALA A 65 -3.21 -4.08 -11.75
C ALA A 65 -3.43 -2.80 -10.90
N LEU A 66 -2.91 -2.72 -9.68
CA LEU A 66 -3.08 -1.57 -8.79
C LEU A 66 -1.84 -0.68 -8.82
N ARG A 67 -2.05 0.63 -8.76
CA ARG A 67 -0.96 1.60 -8.56
C ARG A 67 -1.39 2.71 -7.62
N ILE A 68 -0.39 3.34 -7.01
CA ILE A 68 -0.57 4.60 -6.30
C ILE A 68 -0.76 5.70 -7.35
N VAL A 69 -1.94 6.32 -7.38
CA VAL A 69 -2.29 7.39 -8.34
C VAL A 69 -2.17 8.78 -7.73
N ARG A 70 -2.19 8.89 -6.40
CA ARG A 70 -1.98 10.15 -5.69
C ARG A 70 -1.17 9.91 -4.44
N GLU A 71 -0.17 10.76 -4.20
CA GLU A 71 0.69 10.69 -3.02
C GLU A 71 0.78 12.09 -2.38
N THR A 72 0.49 12.15 -1.09
CA THR A 72 0.66 13.34 -0.24
C THR A 72 1.45 12.93 1.01
N PRO A 73 1.91 13.87 1.85
CA PRO A 73 2.70 13.53 3.04
C PRO A 73 2.02 12.53 4.00
N ASN A 74 0.68 12.51 4.04
CA ASN A 74 -0.09 11.70 5.00
C ASN A 74 -1.14 10.79 4.32
N LEU A 75 -1.27 10.81 3.00
CA LEU A 75 -2.25 10.02 2.26
C LEU A 75 -1.70 9.49 0.95
N MET A 76 -1.98 8.22 0.67
CA MET A 76 -1.73 7.55 -0.60
C MET A 76 -3.08 7.06 -1.16
N GLU A 77 -3.39 7.43 -2.40
CA GLU A 77 -4.58 6.91 -3.09
C GLU A 77 -4.18 5.81 -4.07
N VAL A 78 -4.87 4.68 -4.00
CA VAL A 78 -4.66 3.52 -4.85
C VAL A 78 -5.87 3.35 -5.77
N ALA A 79 -5.60 3.15 -7.05
CA ALA A 79 -6.60 2.81 -8.04
C ALA A 79 -6.09 1.68 -8.94
N ARG A 80 -7.03 0.99 -9.59
CA ARG A 80 -6.71 0.05 -10.66
C ARG A 80 -6.30 0.83 -11.90
N VAL A 81 -5.19 0.44 -12.50
CA VAL A 81 -4.69 1.00 -13.75
C VAL A 81 -4.67 -0.15 -14.76
N PRO A 82 -5.26 0.01 -15.96
CA PRO A 82 -5.20 -1.03 -16.98
C PRO A 82 -3.73 -1.35 -17.30
N ALA A 83 -3.42 -2.64 -17.40
CA ALA A 83 -2.16 -3.08 -17.97
C ALA A 83 -2.20 -2.71 -19.46
N HIS A 84 -1.26 -1.86 -19.89
CA HIS A 84 -1.04 -1.55 -21.31
C HIS A 84 -0.54 -2.79 -22.05
#